data_AF-A0A522E1J5-F1
#
_entry.id   AF-A0A522E1J5-F1
#
_cell.length_a   1.000
_cell.length_b   1.000
_cell.length_c   1.000
_cell.angle_alpha   90.00
_cell.angle_beta   90.00
_cell.angle_gamma   90.00
#
_symmetry.space_group_name_H-M   'P 1'
#
loop_
_entity.id
_entity.type
_entity.pdbx_description
1 polymer ?
#
loop_
_entity_poly.entity_id
_entity_poly.type
_entity_poly.pdbx_seq_one_letter_code
_entity_poly.pdbx_strand_id
1 'polypeptide(L)' 'MTDKQNAGTRGINDPQWQATLTPEQFNICRLKGTEPPFTGKYTDCKKPGIYHCACCGNALFSSETKYDSGSGWP' A
#
# COMPACT_ATOMS: atom_id res chain seq x y z
N MET A 1 15.20 20.34 -13.21
CA MET A 1 14.15 19.38 -13.62
C MET A 1 13.29 19.19 -12.38
N THR A 2 12.03 19.58 -12.44
CA THR A 2 11.21 19.96 -11.29
C THR A 2 11.06 18.85 -10.24
N ASP A 3 11.66 19.07 -9.06
CA ASP A 3 11.27 18.42 -7.80
C ASP A 3 9.81 18.77 -7.51
N LYS A 4 8.90 17.87 -7.88
CA LYS A 4 7.52 17.94 -7.40
C LYS A 4 7.54 17.56 -5.93
N GLN A 5 7.53 18.58 -5.08
CA GLN A 5 7.31 18.46 -3.65
C GLN A 5 6.15 17.49 -3.38
N ASN A 6 6.46 16.38 -2.71
CA ASN A 6 5.48 15.41 -2.27
C ASN A 6 4.63 16.03 -1.16
N ALA A 7 3.43 16.49 -1.53
CA ALA A 7 2.39 17.00 -0.62
C ALA A 7 1.69 15.85 0.12
N GLY A 8 2.46 14.90 0.68
CA GLY A 8 1.96 13.68 1.32
C GLY A 8 1.14 13.98 2.57
N THR A 9 -0.18 14.07 2.40
CA THR A 9 -1.24 13.77 3.37
C THR A 9 -1.26 14.51 4.71
N ARG A 10 -0.44 15.54 4.91
CA ARG A 10 -0.48 16.36 6.12
C ARG A 10 -1.86 17.00 6.24
N GLY A 11 -2.67 16.53 7.19
CA GLY A 11 -3.99 17.08 7.50
C GLY A 11 -5.20 16.24 7.07
N ILE A 12 -5.02 15.08 6.41
CA ILE A 12 -6.16 14.20 6.09
C ILE A 12 -6.57 13.39 7.32
N ASN A 13 -7.84 13.51 7.71
CA ASN A 13 -8.43 12.80 8.85
C ASN A 13 -9.10 11.47 8.45
N ASP A 14 -9.53 10.68 9.43
CA ASP A 14 -10.10 9.35 9.16
C ASP A 14 -11.36 9.37 8.28
N PRO A 15 -12.33 10.29 8.45
CA PRO A 15 -13.47 10.40 7.53
C PRO A 15 -13.06 10.62 6.07
N GLN A 16 -12.08 11.48 5.83
CA GLN A 16 -11.57 11.74 4.47
C GLN A 16 -10.87 10.52 3.89
N TRP A 17 -10.11 9.79 4.71
CA TRP A 17 -9.50 8.52 4.31
C TRP A 17 -10.53 7.45 3.99
N GLN A 18 -11.58 7.32 4.81
CA GLN A 18 -12.66 6.37 4.60
C GLN A 18 -13.42 6.64 3.30
N ALA A 19 -13.53 7.90 2.88
CA ALA A 19 -14.12 8.27 1.60
C ALA A 19 -13.21 8.00 0.39
N THR A 20 -11.88 7.95 0.59
CA THR A 20 -10.90 7.83 -0.49
C THR A 20 -10.46 6.37 -0.72
N LEU A 21 -10.37 5.59 0.34
CA LEU A 21 -9.90 4.20 0.32
C LEU A 21 -11.07 3.23 0.15
N THR A 22 -10.79 2.04 -0.39
CA THR A 22 -11.76 0.94 -0.28
C THR A 22 -11.94 0.55 1.20
N PRO A 23 -13.07 -0.08 1.58
CA PRO A 23 -13.29 -0.52 2.96
C PRO A 23 -12.14 -1.39 3.51
N GLU A 24 -11.61 -2.29 2.67
CA GLU A 24 -10.49 -3.16 3.02
C GLU A 24 -9.19 -2.36 3.22
N GLN A 25 -8.86 -1.45 2.29
CA GLN A 25 -7.68 -0.59 2.40
C GLN A 25 -7.75 0.31 3.64
N PHE A 26 -8.92 0.86 3.96
CA PHE A 26 -9.10 1.65 5.18
C PHE A 26 -8.91 0.80 6.43
N ASN A 27 -9.51 -0.38 6.48
CA ASN A 27 -9.37 -1.31 7.61
C ASN A 27 -7.89 -1.68 7.85
N ILE A 28 -7.15 -2.03 6.80
CA ILE A 28 -5.75 -2.43 6.92
C ILE A 28 -4.87 -1.23 7.24
N CYS A 29 -4.95 -0.15 6.46
CA CYS A 29 -4.00 0.95 6.56
C CYS A 29 -4.29 1.95 7.70
N ARG A 30 -5.54 2.05 8.18
CA ARG A 30 -5.93 3.01 9.24
C ARG A 30 -6.37 2.32 10.54
N LEU A 31 -7.00 1.15 10.46
CA LEU A 31 -7.51 0.42 11.64
C LEU A 31 -6.61 -0.73 12.10
N LYS A 32 -5.41 -0.87 11.52
CA LYS A 32 -4.43 -1.94 11.84
C LYS A 32 -4.96 -3.36 11.58
N GLY A 33 -5.88 -3.51 10.63
CA GLY A 33 -6.30 -4.82 10.14
C GLY A 33 -5.21 -5.53 9.33
N THR A 34 -5.41 -6.83 9.11
CA THR A 34 -4.55 -7.67 8.26
C THR A 34 -5.44 -8.43 7.29
N GLU A 35 -5.11 -8.45 6.00
CA GLU A 35 -5.81 -9.30 5.02
C GLU A 35 -5.56 -10.79 5.32
N PRO A 36 -6.48 -11.70 4.99
CA PRO A 36 -6.23 -13.14 5.07
C PRO A 36 -4.99 -13.56 4.25
N PRO A 37 -4.30 -14.64 4.65
CA PRO A 37 -3.18 -15.14 3.86
C PRO A 37 -3.64 -15.59 2.47
N PHE A 38 -2.78 -15.39 1.47
CA PHE A 38 -2.97 -15.80 0.07
C PHE A 38 -4.12 -15.09 -0.67
N THR A 39 -4.73 -14.06 -0.10
CA THR A 39 -5.79 -13.28 -0.76
C THR A 39 -5.31 -11.96 -1.35
N GLY A 40 -4.13 -11.49 -0.94
CA GLY A 40 -3.57 -10.23 -1.38
C GLY A 40 -3.29 -10.17 -2.87
N LYS A 41 -3.70 -9.07 -3.53
CA LYS A 41 -3.50 -8.84 -4.97
C LYS A 41 -2.05 -9.05 -5.44
N TYR A 42 -1.09 -8.77 -4.55
CA TYR A 42 0.33 -8.78 -4.88
C TYR A 42 1.10 -9.95 -4.28
N THR A 43 0.44 -10.91 -3.62
CA THR A 43 1.10 -12.09 -3.01
C THR A 43 1.95 -12.81 -4.07
N ASP A 44 1.36 -13.17 -5.20
CA ASP A 44 2.04 -13.90 -6.29
C ASP A 44 2.56 -13.00 -7.42
N CYS A 45 2.51 -11.67 -7.25
CA CYS A 45 2.93 -10.75 -8.29
C CYS A 45 4.47 -10.75 -8.45
N LYS A 46 4.93 -10.97 -9.69
CA LYS A 46 6.35 -10.93 -10.09
C LYS A 46 6.66 -9.85 -11.13
N LYS A 47 5.73 -8.91 -11.34
CA LYS A 47 5.91 -7.84 -12.34
C LYS A 47 6.96 -6.83 -11.85
N PRO A 48 7.93 -6.41 -12.70
CA PRO A 48 8.86 -5.36 -12.35
C PRO A 48 8.16 -4.03 -12.04
N GLY A 49 8.59 -3.32 -10.99
CA GLY A 49 8.06 -2.02 -10.62
C GLY A 49 8.33 -1.61 -9.17
N ILE A 50 7.66 -0.54 -8.73
CA ILE A 50 7.74 -0.01 -7.36
C ILE A 50 6.38 -0.15 -6.67
N TYR A 51 6.38 -0.74 -5.48
CA TYR A 51 5.23 -0.78 -4.60
C TYR A 51 5.08 0.56 -3.89
N HIS A 52 3.89 1.14 -4.00
CA HIS A 52 3.55 2.41 -3.39
C HIS A 52 2.53 2.22 -2.25
N CYS A 53 2.59 3.08 -1.24
CA CYS A 53 1.62 3.10 -0.15
C CYS A 53 0.22 3.35 -0.69
N ALA A 54 -0.73 2.46 -0.38
CA ALA A 54 -2.12 2.60 -0.81
C ALA A 54 -2.81 3.87 -0.26
N CYS A 55 -2.35 4.41 0.88
CA CYS A 55 -2.87 5.67 1.43
C CYS A 55 -2.27 6.89 0.75
N CYS A 56 -0.96 7.11 0.90
CA CYS A 56 -0.34 8.39 0.54
C CYS A 56 0.37 8.36 -0.81
N GLY A 57 0.46 7.21 -1.48
CA GLY A 57 1.14 7.07 -2.76
C GLY A 57 2.66 7.15 -2.70
N ASN A 58 3.28 7.20 -1.52
CA ASN A 58 4.74 7.19 -1.39
C ASN A 58 5.33 5.85 -1.86
N ALA A 59 6.47 5.90 -2.55
CA ALA A 59 7.24 4.71 -2.87
C ALA A 59 7.72 4.02 -1.58
N LEU A 60 7.60 2.68 -1.52
CA LEU A 60 7.99 1.88 -0.36
C LEU A 60 9.09 0.87 -0.72
N PHE A 61 8.84 0.00 -1.71
CA PHE A 61 9.72 -1.14 -2.02
C PHE A 61 9.85 -1.35 -3.52
N SER A 62 11.03 -1.79 -3.97
CA SER A 62 11.23 -2.27 -5.34
C SER A 62 10.82 -3.73 -5.48
N SER A 63 10.25 -4.11 -6.62
CA SER A 63 10.00 -5.52 -6.94
C SER A 63 11.27 -6.36 -6.98
N GLU A 64 12.43 -5.74 -7.21
CA GLU A 64 13.73 -6.43 -7.23
C GLU A 64 14.09 -7.05 -5.88
N THR A 65 13.59 -6.49 -4.78
CA THR A 65 13.83 -6.99 -3.42
C THR A 65 12.70 -7.90 -2.93
N LYS A 66 11.65 -8.12 -3.72
CA LYS A 66 10.57 -9.03 -3.35
C LYS A 66 11.04 -10.47 -3.47
N TYR A 67 10.77 -11.27 -2.44
CA TYR A 67 10.97 -12.71 -2.46
C TYR A 67 9.70 -13.42 -1.99
N ASP A 68 9.55 -14.69 -2.35
CA ASP A 68 8.42 -15.51 -1.93
C ASP A 68 8.83 -16.37 -0.74
N SER A 69 8.27 -16.08 0.44
CA SER A 69 8.55 -16.84 1.65
C SER A 69 7.57 -17.98 1.90
N GLY A 70 6.52 -18.12 1.07
CA GLY A 70 5.40 -19.04 1.32
C GLY A 70 4.53 -18.67 2.54
N SER A 71 4.63 -17.44 3.06
CA SER A 71 3.90 -17.01 4.26
C SER A 71 2.43 -16.67 3.99
N GLY A 72 2.09 -16.35 2.75
CA GLY A 72 0.76 -15.86 2.34
C GLY A 72 0.65 -14.34 2.18
N TRP A 73 1.72 -13.59 2.49
CA TRP A 73 1.78 -12.13 2.29
C TRP A 73 3.01 -11.72 1.47
N PRO A 74 2.96 -10.55 0.77
CA PRO A 74 4.05 -10.06 -0.08
C PRO A 74 5.36 -9.74 0.63
#